data_AF-A0A353YX66-F1
#
_entry.id   AF-A0A353YX66-F1
#
_cell.length_a   1.000
_cell.length_b   1.000
_cell.length_c   1.000
_cell.angle_alpha   90.00
_cell.angle_beta   90.00
_cell.angle_gamma   90.00
#
_symmetry.space_group_name_H-M   'P 1'
#
loop_
_entity.id
_entity.type
_entity.pdbx_description
1 polymer ?
#
loop_
_entity_poly.entity_id
_entity_poly.type
_entity_poly.pdbx_seq_one_letter_code
_entity_poly.pdbx_strand_id
1 'polypeptide(L)'
;MENEIKKYLYDISESIQPIESYLGDKRDFSVYQKDKMLRRAVVREFEIIGEAMNRLIKLEPKIKISGALQIISMRNRVIHGYDKIDDEIIWGTIIRHLPVLKAEVYNLLA
;
A
#
# COMPACT_ATOMS: atom_id res chain seq x y z
N MET A 1 5.55 -3.43 -22.23
CA MET A 1 5.99 -3.23 -20.84
C MET A 1 6.91 -4.37 -20.48
N GLU A 2 8.10 -4.08 -19.95
CA GLU A 2 9.07 -5.11 -19.56
C GLU A 2 8.49 -6.04 -18.49
N ASN A 3 8.90 -7.32 -18.50
CA ASN A 3 8.37 -8.33 -17.58
C ASN A 3 8.61 -7.96 -16.10
N GLU A 4 9.70 -7.28 -15.80
CA GLU A 4 10.02 -6.82 -14.44
C GLU A 4 9.09 -5.70 -13.95
N ILE A 5 8.73 -4.75 -14.82
CA ILE A 5 7.75 -3.69 -14.50
C ILE A 5 6.40 -4.33 -14.17
N LYS A 6 5.94 -5.27 -15.01
CA LYS A 6 4.68 -6.00 -14.75
C LYS A 6 4.73 -6.74 -13.42
N LYS A 7 5.84 -7.40 -13.11
CA LYS A 7 6.03 -8.09 -11.83
C LYS A 7 5.80 -7.15 -10.64
N TYR A 8 6.41 -5.96 -10.62
CA TYR A 8 6.22 -5.04 -9.50
C TYR A 8 4.80 -4.47 -9.43
N LEU A 9 4.16 -4.22 -10.57
CA LEU A 9 2.74 -3.84 -10.59
C LEU A 9 1.84 -4.96 -10.05
N TYR A 10 2.13 -6.22 -10.37
CA TYR A 10 1.44 -7.37 -9.79
C TYR A 10 1.67 -7.49 -8.28
N ASP A 11 2.91 -7.35 -7.80
CA ASP A 11 3.22 -7.39 -6.37
C ASP A 11 2.40 -6.33 -5.59
N ILE A 12 2.27 -5.12 -6.16
CA ILE A 12 1.43 -4.05 -5.58
C ILE A 12 -0.05 -4.45 -5.59
N SER A 13 -0.57 -4.93 -6.73
CA SER A 13 -1.96 -5.34 -6.88
C SER A 13 -2.35 -6.47 -5.92
N GLU A 14 -1.50 -7.49 -5.82
CA GLU A 14 -1.70 -8.65 -4.94
C GLU A 14 -1.63 -8.28 -3.46
N SER A 15 -0.90 -7.22 -3.09
CA SER A 15 -0.84 -6.73 -1.71
C SER A 15 -2.04 -5.86 -1.34
N ILE A 16 -2.66 -5.18 -2.32
CA ILE A 16 -3.85 -4.36 -2.09
C ILE A 16 -5.07 -5.24 -1.75
N GLN A 17 -5.22 -6.39 -2.40
CA GLN A 17 -6.39 -7.25 -2.22
C GLN A 17 -6.58 -7.76 -0.77
N PRO A 18 -5.54 -8.29 -0.08
CA PRO A 18 -5.63 -8.67 1.31
C PRO A 18 -6.03 -7.50 2.22
N ILE A 19 -5.46 -6.30 2.02
CA ILE A 19 -5.82 -5.12 2.83
C ILE A 19 -7.33 -4.85 2.74
N GLU A 20 -7.91 -4.87 1.55
CA GLU A 20 -9.35 -4.66 1.37
C GLU A 20 -10.17 -5.80 2.00
N SER A 21 -9.73 -7.04 1.81
CA SER A 21 -10.38 -8.24 2.38
C SER A 21 -10.40 -8.20 3.91
N TYR A 22 -9.29 -7.84 4.55
CA TYR A 22 -9.16 -7.79 5.99
C TYR A 22 -10.06 -6.72 6.64
N LEU A 23 -10.26 -5.60 5.95
CA LEU A 23 -11.06 -4.48 6.46
C LEU A 23 -12.57 -4.65 6.21
N GLY A 24 -12.92 -5.45 5.21
CA GLY A 24 -14.30 -5.64 4.77
C GLY A 24 -14.98 -4.34 4.35
N ASP A 25 -16.30 -4.43 4.12
CA ASP A 25 -17.07 -3.30 3.56
C ASP A 25 -17.32 -2.17 4.56
N LYS A 26 -17.46 -2.51 5.84
CA LYS A 26 -17.81 -1.52 6.89
C LYS A 26 -16.68 -0.55 7.18
N ARG A 27 -15.43 -0.94 6.93
CA ARG A 27 -14.21 -0.16 7.19
C ARG A 27 -14.28 0.61 8.52
N ASP A 28 -14.26 -0.12 9.63
CA ASP A 28 -14.36 0.45 10.99
C ASP A 28 -12.97 0.66 11.61
N PHE A 29 -12.62 1.93 11.86
CA PHE A 29 -11.33 2.29 12.47
C PHE A 29 -11.18 1.76 13.90
N SER A 30 -12.24 1.72 14.70
CA SER A 30 -12.15 1.22 16.09
C SER A 30 -11.85 -0.28 16.11
N VAL A 31 -12.43 -1.04 15.18
CA VAL A 31 -12.13 -2.47 15.01
C VAL A 31 -10.68 -2.65 14.58
N TYR A 32 -10.24 -1.92 13.55
CA TYR A 32 -8.83 -1.91 13.11
C TYR A 32 -7.85 -1.58 14.25
N GLN A 33 -8.12 -0.51 15.00
CA GLN A 33 -7.26 -0.04 16.09
C GLN A 33 -7.18 -1.02 17.27
N LYS A 34 -8.22 -1.83 17.50
CA LYS A 34 -8.23 -2.83 18.59
C LYS A 34 -7.59 -4.16 18.20
N ASP A 35 -7.59 -4.50 16.90
CA ASP A 35 -7.04 -5.77 16.42
C ASP A 35 -5.56 -5.64 16.02
N LYS A 36 -4.67 -6.10 16.90
CA LYS A 36 -3.22 -6.06 16.67
C LYS A 36 -2.75 -6.95 15.51
N MET A 37 -3.44 -8.06 15.26
CA MET A 37 -3.10 -8.97 14.17
C MET A 37 -3.44 -8.32 12.84
N LEU A 38 -4.64 -7.74 12.73
CA LEU A 38 -5.08 -6.98 11.58
C LEU A 38 -4.11 -5.83 11.25
N ARG A 39 -3.74 -5.02 12.25
CA ARG A 39 -2.78 -3.92 12.02
C ARG A 39 -1.45 -4.40 11.48
N ARG A 40 -0.92 -5.49 12.04
CA ARG A 40 0.34 -6.09 11.57
C ARG A 40 0.23 -6.65 10.15
N ALA A 41 -0.89 -7.28 9.82
CA ALA A 41 -1.14 -7.78 8.46
C ALA A 41 -1.18 -6.62 7.46
N VAL A 42 -1.92 -5.54 7.76
CA VAL A 42 -1.99 -4.34 6.91
C VAL A 42 -0.62 -3.67 6.76
N VAL A 43 0.13 -3.53 7.86
CA VAL A 43 1.50 -3.00 7.84
C VAL A 43 2.40 -3.83 6.92
N ARG A 44 2.31 -5.15 7.00
CA ARG A 44 3.09 -6.05 6.13
C ARG A 44 2.79 -5.82 4.66
N GLU A 45 1.53 -5.67 4.29
CA GLU A 45 1.16 -5.39 2.90
C GLU A 45 1.68 -4.02 2.43
N PHE A 46 1.65 -3.00 3.29
CA PHE A 46 2.26 -1.69 2.95
C PHE A 46 3.78 -1.74 2.79
N GLU A 47 4.49 -2.59 3.53
CA GLU A 47 5.93 -2.81 3.32
C GLU A 47 6.20 -3.37 1.92
N ILE A 48 5.40 -4.35 1.48
CA ILE A 48 5.53 -4.98 0.17
C ILE A 48 5.23 -3.97 -0.93
N ILE A 49 4.12 -3.23 -0.81
CA ILE A 49 3.74 -2.16 -1.75
C ILE A 49 4.87 -1.12 -1.86
N GLY A 50 5.41 -0.66 -0.74
CA GLY A 50 6.48 0.35 -0.74
C GLY A 50 7.79 -0.15 -1.36
N GLU A 51 8.17 -1.41 -1.10
CA GLU A 51 9.35 -2.03 -1.71
C GLU A 51 9.17 -2.21 -3.22
N ALA A 52 8.02 -2.73 -3.66
CA ALA A 52 7.70 -2.89 -5.08
C ALA A 52 7.67 -1.53 -5.80
N MET A 53 7.05 -0.51 -5.19
CA MET A 53 7.05 0.86 -5.72
C MET A 53 8.46 1.43 -5.88
N ASN A 54 9.32 1.24 -4.87
CA ASN A 54 10.70 1.72 -4.92
C ASN A 54 11.49 1.09 -6.07
N ARG A 55 11.30 -0.22 -6.32
CA ARG A 55 11.95 -0.92 -7.44
C ARG A 55 11.38 -0.48 -8.78
N LEU A 56 10.07 -0.34 -8.86
CA LEU A 56 9.35 0.13 -10.04
C LEU A 56 9.81 1.51 -10.49
N ILE A 57 9.89 2.49 -9.58
CA ILE A 57 10.33 3.86 -9.90
C ILE A 57 11.80 3.91 -10.32
N LYS A 58 12.66 3.04 -9.77
CA LYS A 58 14.06 2.94 -10.21
C LYS A 58 14.19 2.38 -11.62
N LEU A 59 13.33 1.44 -11.99
CA LEU A 59 13.32 0.80 -13.30
C LEU A 59 12.66 1.67 -14.37
N GLU A 60 11.52 2.28 -14.04
CA GLU A 60 10.75 3.16 -14.93
C GLU A 60 10.43 4.49 -14.23
N PRO A 61 11.39 5.45 -14.19
CA PRO A 61 11.19 6.72 -13.51
C PRO A 61 10.08 7.60 -14.09
N LYS A 62 9.62 7.33 -15.32
CA LYS A 62 8.56 8.10 -15.99
C LYS A 62 7.18 7.48 -15.81
N ILE A 63 7.05 6.37 -15.07
CA ILE A 63 5.75 5.75 -14.82
C ILE A 63 4.84 6.72 -14.06
N LYS A 64 3.58 6.78 -14.50
CA LYS A 64 2.60 7.70 -13.92
C LYS A 64 1.83 7.00 -12.80
N ILE A 65 2.37 7.07 -11.60
CA ILE A 65 1.68 6.67 -10.37
C ILE A 65 1.70 7.85 -9.41
N SER A 66 0.51 8.32 -9.04
CA SER A 66 0.36 9.39 -8.07
C SER A 66 0.85 8.92 -6.70
N GLY A 67 1.48 9.82 -5.95
CA GLY A 67 1.87 9.50 -4.58
C GLY A 67 3.02 8.49 -4.43
N ALA A 68 3.73 8.11 -5.51
CA ALA A 68 4.76 7.07 -5.47
C ALA A 68 5.85 7.33 -4.41
N LEU A 69 6.33 8.58 -4.31
CA LEU A 69 7.32 8.97 -3.30
C LEU A 69 6.75 8.86 -1.87
N GLN A 70 5.47 9.19 -1.68
CA GLN A 70 4.78 9.09 -0.40
C GLN A 70 4.61 7.62 0.00
N ILE A 71 4.29 6.73 -0.93
CA ILE A 71 4.19 5.29 -0.72
C ILE A 71 5.55 4.70 -0.30
N ILE A 72 6.63 5.08 -0.99
CA ILE A 72 7.99 4.67 -0.60
C ILE A 72 8.35 5.21 0.78
N SER A 73 8.00 6.46 1.06
CA SER A 73 8.25 7.09 2.37
C SER A 73 7.44 6.45 3.49
N MET A 74 6.21 6.01 3.20
CA MET A 74 5.35 5.30 4.15
C MET A 74 6.00 4.01 4.63
N ARG A 75 6.64 3.24 3.74
CA ARG A 75 7.38 2.03 4.12
C ARG A 75 8.46 2.33 5.16
N ASN A 76 9.20 3.44 5.01
CA ASN A 76 10.19 3.84 6.02
C ASN A 76 9.53 4.19 7.35
N ARG A 77 8.39 4.88 7.31
CA ARG A 77 7.66 5.26 8.52
C ARG A 77 7.06 4.06 9.27
N VAL A 78 6.47 3.12 8.54
CA VAL A 78 5.89 1.88 9.08
C VAL A 78 6.94 0.99 9.76
N ILE A 79 8.18 1.00 9.27
CA ILE A 79 9.30 0.27 9.88
C ILE A 79 9.76 0.90 11.22
N HIS A 80 9.50 2.20 11.44
CA HIS A 80 10.01 2.93 12.61
C HIS A 80 9.13 2.87 13.88
N GLY A 81 7.93 2.29 13.83
CA GLY A 81 7.27 1.71 15.02
C GLY A 81 5.93 2.31 15.48
N TYR A 82 5.06 1.40 15.89
CA TYR A 82 3.63 1.45 16.26
C TYR A 82 3.21 2.38 17.42
N ASP A 83 3.38 3.70 17.31
CA ASP A 83 2.63 4.61 18.18
C ASP A 83 1.17 4.80 17.69
N LYS A 84 0.30 5.39 18.53
CA LYS A 84 -1.11 5.62 18.15
C LYS A 84 -1.28 6.61 16.99
N ILE A 85 -0.30 7.48 16.76
CA ILE A 85 -0.32 8.49 15.70
C ILE A 85 -0.15 7.78 14.34
N ASP A 86 0.65 6.72 14.30
CA ASP A 86 0.85 5.93 13.08
C ASP A 86 -0.38 5.11 12.67
N ASP A 87 -1.18 4.59 13.62
CA ASP A 87 -2.42 3.87 13.28
C ASP A 87 -3.42 4.77 12.53
N GLU A 88 -3.58 6.03 12.94
CA GLU A 88 -4.46 7.01 12.27
C GLU A 88 -3.95 7.39 10.87
N ILE A 89 -2.63 7.50 10.71
CA ILE A 89 -1.98 7.83 9.43
C ILE A 89 -2.11 6.67 8.44
N ILE A 90 -1.87 5.44 8.91
CA ILE A 90 -2.05 4.23 8.09
C ILE A 90 -3.52 4.14 7.67
N TRP A 91 -4.45 4.31 8.61
CA TRP A 91 -5.87 4.30 8.31
C TRP A 91 -6.26 5.36 7.26
N GLY A 92 -5.81 6.60 7.45
CA GLY A 92 -6.02 7.68 6.48
C GLY A 92 -5.48 7.34 5.08
N THR A 93 -4.35 6.64 5.02
CA THR A 93 -3.77 6.16 3.75
C THR A 93 -4.62 5.10 3.10
N ILE A 94 -5.13 4.13 3.87
CA ILE A 94 -6.02 3.08 3.35
C ILE A 94 -7.29 3.68 2.75
N ILE A 95 -7.89 4.66 3.42
CA ILE A 95 -9.15 5.24 2.95
C ILE A 95 -8.95 6.17 1.74
N ARG A 96 -7.89 6.99 1.73
CA ARG A 96 -7.74 8.06 0.73
C ARG A 96 -6.84 7.72 -0.45
N HIS A 97 -5.78 6.94 -0.23
CA HIS A 97 -4.71 6.76 -1.20
C HIS A 97 -4.68 5.36 -1.81
N LEU A 98 -5.00 4.33 -1.03
CA LEU A 98 -5.03 2.95 -1.53
C LEU A 98 -6.00 2.73 -2.72
N PRO A 99 -7.22 3.33 -2.75
CA PRO A 99 -8.13 3.18 -3.90
C PRO A 99 -7.57 3.83 -5.18
N VAL A 100 -6.86 4.95 -5.03
CA VAL A 100 -6.23 5.65 -6.16
C VAL A 100 -5.10 4.81 -6.73
N LEU A 101 -4.21 4.31 -5.85
CA LEU A 101 -3.11 3.44 -6.25
C LEU A 101 -3.63 2.18 -6.96
N LYS A 102 -4.68 1.56 -6.43
CA LYS A 102 -5.33 0.39 -7.04
C LYS A 102 -5.78 0.68 -8.46
N ALA A 103 -6.47 1.79 -8.69
CA ALA A 103 -6.94 2.17 -10.02
C ALA A 103 -5.79 2.43 -10.99
N GLU A 104 -4.73 3.12 -10.55
CA GLU A 104 -3.56 3.40 -11.37
C GLU A 104 -2.81 2.11 -11.76
N VAL A 105 -2.55 1.23 -10.80
CA VAL A 105 -1.89 -0.06 -11.04
C VAL A 105 -2.70 -0.95 -11.96
N TYR A 106 -4.02 -1.02 -11.76
CA TYR A 106 -4.90 -1.80 -12.63
C TYR A 106 -4.90 -1.27 -14.07
N ASN A 107 -4.96 0.05 -14.25
CA ASN A 107 -4.88 0.67 -15.57
C ASN A 107 -3.53 0.44 -16.27
N LEU A 108 -2.45 0.34 -15.50
CA LEU A 108 -1.12 0.05 -16.03
C LEU A 108 -0.95 -1.43 -16.39
N LEU A 109 -1.67 -2.35 -15.72
CA LEU A 109 -1.62 -3.79 -15.99
C LEU A 109 -2.50 -4.23 -17.17
N ALA A 110 -3.56 -3.45 -17.48
CA ALA A 110 -4.44 -3.65 -18.62
C ALA A 110 -3.71 -3.51 -19.97
#